data_AF-A0A2N1KJP0-F1
#
_entry.id   AF-A0A2N1KJP0-F1
#
_cell.length_a   1.000
_cell.length_b   1.000
_cell.length_c   1.000
_cell.angle_alpha   90.00
_cell.angle_beta   90.00
_cell.angle_gamma   90.00
#
_symmetry.space_group_name_H-M   'P 1'
#
loop_
_entity.id
_entity.type
_entity.pdbx_description
1 polymer ?
#
loop_
_entity_poly.entity_id
_entity_poly.type
_entity_poly.pdbx_seq_one_letter_code
_entity_poly.pdbx_strand_id
1 'polypeptide(L)'
;MKTIIDPLQGQIISVLRTLFRKSFYVYAPRTIRLQHSFQQDFGLTDAELRELTNEVEHVLGVELANPSLRHIITVGDLVNEFRQNQSVSSFTSSPSSYSALMS
;
A
#
# COMPACT_ATOMS: atom_id res chain seq x y z
N MET A 1 -3.29 15.97 -23.08
CA MET A 1 -3.01 16.03 -21.63
C MET A 1 -2.39 14.71 -21.23
N LYS A 2 -1.09 14.70 -20.94
CA LYS A 2 -0.37 13.47 -20.57
C LYS A 2 -0.68 13.22 -19.10
N THR A 3 -1.58 12.28 -18.82
CA THR A 3 -1.86 11.87 -17.43
C THR A 3 -0.53 11.44 -16.85
N ILE A 4 0.00 12.20 -15.91
CA ILE A 4 1.17 11.80 -15.13
C ILE A 4 0.65 10.65 -14.28
N ILE A 5 0.80 9.43 -14.78
CA ILE A 5 0.45 8.23 -14.03
C ILE A 5 1.43 8.20 -12.88
N ASP A 6 0.92 8.37 -11.67
CA ASP A 6 1.72 8.28 -10.48
C ASP A 6 2.41 6.90 -10.45
N PRO A 7 3.75 6.84 -10.37
CA PRO A 7 4.49 5.58 -10.51
C PRO A 7 4.15 4.58 -9.40
N LEU A 8 3.89 5.07 -8.17
CA LEU A 8 3.50 4.24 -7.03
C LEU A 8 2.08 3.70 -7.23
N GLN A 9 1.15 4.52 -7.71
CA GLN A 9 -0.19 4.06 -8.06
C GLN A 9 -0.12 2.92 -9.10
N GLY A 10 0.69 3.10 -10.16
CA GLY A 10 0.87 2.07 -11.18
C GLY A 10 1.42 0.76 -10.62
N GLN A 11 2.39 0.86 -9.70
CA GLN A 11 2.99 -0.28 -9.04
C GLN A 11 1.99 -1.02 -8.15
N ILE A 12 1.27 -0.32 -7.26
CA ILE A 12 0.25 -0.91 -6.38
C ILE A 12 -0.84 -1.60 -7.19
N ILE A 13 -1.36 -0.96 -8.25
CA ILE A 13 -2.36 -1.58 -9.12
C ILE A 13 -1.83 -2.87 -9.76
N SER A 14 -0.56 -2.90 -10.18
CA SER A 14 0.08 -4.09 -10.73
C SER A 14 0.18 -5.23 -9.70
N VAL A 15 0.56 -4.91 -8.46
CA VAL A 15 0.62 -5.88 -7.36
C VAL A 15 -0.78 -6.42 -7.05
N LEU A 16 -1.78 -5.56 -6.89
CA LEU A 16 -3.17 -5.95 -6.65
C LEU A 16 -3.70 -6.91 -7.74
N ARG A 17 -3.42 -6.62 -9.02
CA ARG A 17 -3.81 -7.53 -10.12
C ARG A 17 -3.17 -8.91 -10.01
N THR A 18 -1.94 -8.96 -9.50
CA THR A 18 -1.22 -10.22 -9.30
C THR A 18 -1.80 -10.99 -8.12
N LEU A 19 -2.03 -10.32 -7.00
CA LEU A 19 -2.57 -10.92 -5.77
C LEU A 19 -4.01 -11.40 -5.94
N PHE A 20 -4.89 -10.61 -6.58
CA PHE A 20 -6.28 -11.04 -6.82
C PHE A 20 -6.37 -12.29 -7.69
N ARG A 21 -5.43 -12.48 -8.63
CA ARG A 21 -5.38 -13.68 -9.47
C ARG A 21 -4.80 -14.90 -8.77
N LYS A 22 -3.88 -14.71 -7.82
CA LYS A 22 -3.13 -15.79 -7.18
C LYS A 22 -3.72 -16.25 -5.86
N SER A 23 -4.10 -15.31 -5.00
CA SER A 23 -4.30 -15.58 -3.58
C SER A 23 -5.76 -15.44 -3.16
N PHE A 24 -6.50 -14.49 -3.74
CA PHE A 24 -7.85 -14.15 -3.25
C PHE A 24 -9.00 -14.74 -4.06
N TYR A 25 -8.74 -15.32 -5.25
CA TYR A 25 -9.77 -15.89 -6.16
C TYR A 25 -10.98 -14.96 -6.43
N VAL A 26 -10.80 -13.67 -6.24
CA VAL A 26 -11.82 -12.64 -6.38
C VAL A 26 -12.04 -12.30 -7.85
N TYR A 27 -13.26 -11.83 -8.19
CA TYR A 27 -13.51 -11.14 -9.44
C TYR A 27 -12.59 -9.92 -9.58
N ALA A 28 -11.46 -10.09 -10.26
CA ALA A 28 -10.59 -9.00 -10.64
C ALA A 28 -11.16 -8.34 -11.89
N PRO A 29 -11.75 -7.14 -11.83
CA PRO A 29 -12.20 -6.46 -13.03
C PRO A 29 -11.03 -6.23 -13.97
N ARG A 30 -11.32 -6.18 -15.27
CA ARG A 30 -10.31 -5.91 -16.31
C ARG A 30 -9.50 -4.63 -16.02
N THR A 31 -10.11 -3.70 -15.30
CA THR A 31 -9.52 -2.43 -14.88
C THR A 31 -9.76 -2.21 -13.39
N ILE A 32 -8.70 -1.99 -12.62
CA ILE A 32 -8.76 -1.55 -11.22
C ILE A 32 -8.67 -0.03 -11.21
N ARG A 33 -9.57 0.64 -10.49
CA ARG A 33 -9.63 2.10 -10.34
C ARG A 33 -9.52 2.48 -8.86
N LEU A 34 -9.05 3.69 -8.58
CA LEU A 34 -8.87 4.19 -7.20
C LEU A 34 -10.18 4.19 -6.40
N GLN A 35 -11.31 4.47 -7.07
CA GLN A 35 -12.63 4.49 -6.45
C GLN A 35 -13.23 3.11 -6.15
N HIS A 36 -12.58 2.01 -6.56
CA HIS A 36 -13.11 0.69 -6.26
C HIS A 36 -12.96 0.38 -4.76
N SER A 37 -14.05 -0.05 -4.15
CA SER A 37 -14.11 -0.55 -2.78
C SER A 37 -13.63 -2.00 -2.71
N PHE A 38 -12.79 -2.30 -1.72
CA PHE A 38 -12.34 -3.68 -1.48
C PHE A 38 -13.48 -4.61 -1.08
N GLN A 39 -14.43 -4.12 -0.30
CA GLN A 39 -15.55 -4.92 0.14
C GLN A 39 -16.66 -4.99 -0.91
N GLN A 40 -17.05 -3.86 -1.52
CA GLN A 40 -18.22 -3.82 -2.40
C GLN A 40 -17.92 -4.25 -3.83
N ASP A 41 -16.77 -3.86 -4.39
CA ASP A 41 -16.42 -4.16 -5.78
C ASP A 41 -15.61 -5.44 -5.93
N PHE A 42 -14.84 -5.80 -4.90
CA PHE A 42 -14.00 -7.00 -4.87
C PHE A 42 -14.52 -8.08 -3.90
N GLY A 43 -15.50 -7.79 -3.04
CA GLY A 43 -16.05 -8.82 -2.14
C GLY A 43 -15.08 -9.29 -1.07
N LEU A 44 -14.01 -8.54 -0.76
CA LEU A 44 -13.06 -8.91 0.28
C LEU A 44 -13.69 -8.69 1.66
N THR A 45 -13.50 -9.67 2.53
CA THR A 45 -13.75 -9.54 3.97
C THR A 45 -12.64 -8.71 4.64
N ASP A 46 -12.88 -8.22 5.86
CA ASP A 46 -11.87 -7.48 6.63
C ASP A 46 -10.60 -8.30 6.87
N ALA A 47 -10.75 -9.62 7.05
CA ALA A 47 -9.62 -10.54 7.23
C ALA A 47 -8.78 -10.64 5.95
N GLU A 48 -9.43 -10.81 4.79
CA GLU A 48 -8.76 -10.87 3.50
C GLU A 48 -8.14 -9.52 3.11
N LEU A 49 -8.78 -8.40 3.46
CA LEU A 49 -8.22 -7.07 3.25
C LEU A 49 -6.93 -6.86 4.07
N ARG A 50 -6.90 -7.36 5.31
CA ARG A 50 -5.70 -7.35 6.14
C ARG A 50 -4.59 -8.20 5.53
N GLU A 51 -4.92 -9.41 5.08
CA GLU A 51 -3.96 -10.30 4.41
C GLU A 51 -3.44 -9.69 3.11
N LEU A 52 -4.32 -9.11 2.29
CA LEU A 52 -3.96 -8.41 1.07
C LEU A 52 -2.98 -7.28 1.36
N THR A 53 -3.25 -6.50 2.41
CA THR A 53 -2.38 -5.37 2.76
C THR A 53 -1.00 -5.85 3.19
N ASN A 54 -0.93 -6.88 4.04
CA ASN A 54 0.36 -7.50 4.44
C ASN A 54 1.15 -8.03 3.23
N GLU A 55 0.48 -8.64 2.25
CA GLU A 55 1.12 -9.12 1.03
C GLU A 55 1.62 -7.95 0.16
N VAL A 56 0.86 -6.86 0.06
CA VAL A 56 1.32 -5.65 -0.66
C VAL A 56 2.53 -5.03 0.04
N GLU A 57 2.53 -4.95 1.38
CA GLU A 57 3.67 -4.51 2.19
C GLU A 57 4.91 -5.36 1.92
N HIS A 58 4.75 -6.68 1.94
CA HIS A 58 5.81 -7.64 1.67
C HIS A 58 6.39 -7.47 0.26
N VAL A 59 5.54 -7.34 -0.75
CA VAL A 59 5.95 -7.19 -2.15
C VAL A 59 6.65 -5.85 -2.41
N LEU A 60 6.20 -4.78 -1.75
CA LEU A 60 6.78 -3.44 -1.91
C LEU A 60 7.94 -3.15 -0.96
N GLY A 61 8.17 -3.99 0.05
CA GLY A 61 9.19 -3.80 1.07
C GLY A 61 8.91 -2.58 1.97
N VAL A 62 7.63 -2.26 2.20
CA VAL A 62 7.19 -1.12 3.02
C VAL A 62 6.24 -1.63 4.09
N GLU A 63 6.45 -1.28 5.35
CA GLU A 63 5.61 -1.68 6.49
C GLU A 63 4.66 -0.53 6.85
N LEU A 64 3.33 -0.72 6.76
CA LEU A 64 2.36 0.28 7.22
C LEU A 64 2.12 0.18 8.72
N ALA A 65 1.83 1.31 9.35
CA ALA A 65 1.42 1.32 10.75
C ALA A 65 0.04 0.65 10.89
N ASN A 66 -0.08 -0.28 11.84
CA ASN A 66 -1.32 -1.01 12.16
C ASN A 66 -2.64 -0.16 12.23
N PRO A 67 -2.66 1.08 12.77
CA PRO A 67 -3.88 1.90 12.77
C PRO A 67 -4.37 2.32 11.37
N SER A 68 -3.49 2.37 10.36
CA SER A 68 -3.83 2.75 8.99
C SER A 68 -4.78 1.77 8.31
N LEU A 69 -4.71 0.48 8.68
CA LEU A 69 -5.51 -0.58 8.04
C LEU A 69 -7.03 -0.38 8.23
N ARG A 70 -7.45 0.30 9.30
CA ARG A 70 -8.87 0.55 9.58
C ARG A 70 -9.49 1.60 8.65
N HIS A 71 -8.67 2.38 7.96
CA HIS A 71 -9.11 3.47 7.09
C HIS A 71 -9.08 3.10 5.61
N ILE A 72 -8.60 1.90 5.27
CA ILE A 72 -8.48 1.44 3.89
C ILE A 72 -9.83 0.87 3.45
N ILE A 73 -10.61 1.64 2.69
CA ILE A 73 -11.92 1.20 2.15
C ILE A 73 -11.81 0.98 0.64
N THR A 74 -11.04 1.82 -0.03
CA THR A 74 -10.87 1.84 -1.49
C THR A 74 -9.41 1.66 -1.91
N VAL A 75 -9.18 1.31 -3.18
CA VAL A 75 -7.84 1.25 -3.77
C VAL A 75 -7.10 2.59 -3.63
N GLY A 76 -7.82 3.71 -3.69
CA GLY A 76 -7.28 5.04 -3.47
C GLY A 76 -6.75 5.24 -2.05
N ASP A 77 -7.45 4.73 -1.05
CA ASP A 77 -7.02 4.81 0.35
C ASP A 77 -5.73 4.01 0.56
N LEU A 78 -5.66 2.80 0.02
CA LEU A 78 -4.44 1.98 0.05
C LEU A 78 -3.25 2.73 -0.59
N VAL A 79 -3.44 3.29 -1.79
CA VAL A 79 -2.41 4.06 -2.48
C VAL A 79 -1.96 5.27 -1.66
N ASN A 80 -2.90 5.98 -1.03
CA ASN A 80 -2.60 7.14 -0.21
C ASN A 80 -1.80 6.76 1.05
N GLU A 81 -2.14 5.67 1.73
CA GLU A 81 -1.40 5.18 2.90
C GLU A 81 0.05 4.85 2.55
N PHE A 82 0.29 4.08 1.48
CA PHE A 82 1.66 3.79 1.02
C PHE A 82 2.43 5.04 0.61
N ARG A 83 1.77 6.01 -0.03
CA ARG A 83 2.41 7.28 -0.39
C ARG A 83 2.81 8.09 0.84
N GLN A 84 1.91 8.21 1.82
CA GLN A 84 2.20 8.93 3.07
C GLN A 84 3.37 8.28 3.78
N ASN A 85 3.41 6.94 3.84
CA ASN A 85 4.45 6.24 4.58
C ASN A 85 5.84 6.33 3.92
N GLN A 86 5.92 6.26 2.58
CA GLN A 86 7.19 6.53 1.87
C GLN A 86 7.70 7.97 2.06
N SER A 87 6.79 8.93 2.27
CA SER A 87 7.15 10.32 2.56
C SER A 87 7.70 10.50 3.97
N VAL A 88 7.33 9.62 4.91
CA VAL A 88 7.79 9.66 6.30
C VAL A 88 9.13 8.93 6.47
N SER A 89 9.39 7.85 5.72
CA SER A 89 10.66 7.12 5.76
C SER A 89 11.87 7.94 5.29
N SER A 90 11.66 9.05 4.59
CA SER A 90 12.72 9.96 4.14
C SER A 90 13.21 10.94 5.23
N PHE A 91 12.56 11.00 6.40
CA PHE A 91 12.90 11.93 7.48
C PHE A 91 13.61 11.30 8.69
N THR A 92 13.77 9.97 8.74
CA THR A 92 14.49 9.28 9.84
C THR A 92 15.81 8.70 9.35
N SER A 93 16.72 9.57 8.93
CA SER A 93 18.12 9.22 8.68
C SER A 93 19.03 10.25 9.34
N SER A 94 18.97 10.33 10.67
CA SER A 94 20.01 10.97 11.48
C SER A 94 20.62 9.92 12.39
N PRO A 95 21.82 9.39 12.06
CA PRO A 95 22.61 8.66 13.04
C PRO A 95 23.23 9.71 13.97
N SER A 96 22.59 10.00 15.11
CA SER A 96 23.28 10.69 16.20
C SER A 96 24.24 9.71 16.87
N SER A 97 25.38 9.49 16.22
CA SER A 97 26.58 8.95 16.83
C SER A 97 27.06 9.96 17.89
N TYR A 98 26.63 9.79 19.14
CA TYR A 98 27.31 10.39 20.28
C TYR A 98 28.60 9.61 20.57
N SER A 99 29.54 9.67 19.64
CA SER A 99 30.94 9.31 19.84
C SER A 99 31.76 10.61 19.87
N ALA A 100 31.70 11.30 21.01
CA ALA A 100 32.65 12.36 21.36
C ALA A 100 32.82 12.42 22.89
N LEU A 101 33.17 11.28 23.48
CA LEU A 101 34.03 11.25 24.66
C LEU A 101 35.41 11.76 24.21
N MET A 102 35.69 13.05 24.37
CA MET A 102 37.03 13.61 24.63
C MET A 102 36.98 15.15 24.67
N SER A 103 37.02 15.71 25.87
CA SER A 103 37.87 16.84 26.28
C SER A 103 37.77 16.99 27.80
#